data_AF-A0A976E0P2-F1
#
_entry.id   AF-A0A976E0P2-F1
#
_cell.length_a   1.000
_cell.length_b   1.000
_cell.length_c   1.000
_cell.angle_alpha   90.00
_cell.angle_beta   90.00
_cell.angle_gamma   90.00
#
_symmetry.space_group_name_H-M   'P 1'
#
loop_
_entity.id
_entity.type
_entity.pdbx_description
1 polymer ?
#
loop_
_entity_poly.entity_id
_entity_poly.type
_entity_poly.pdbx_seq_one_letter_code
_entity_poly.pdbx_strand_id
1 'polypeptide(L)'
;MPSPDTNDQAAFDLTAHFLIAMPGMEDETFAKSVVYLCEHSERGALGIVINKPTELTLPKLFAKVDLPLERKDLQEAPVFGGGPLHTERGFVLHEKQVATTVTFADMKAVPLTVPEPDTEAETALLAKIKASMSLEQQLMEALHEEAGQDAPESTFYASSLTMSDGLELTTSKDVLDALSSGGGPRRVLISLGHAGWAKGQLESELAENTWLHVKASSEVIFDTPVSERYTKALGLLGLQEWMISRDVGRA
;
A
#
# COMPACT_ATOMS: atom_id res chain seq x y z
N MET A 1 -32.66 -33.68 3.42
CA MET A 1 -31.65 -33.57 2.34
C MET A 1 -31.32 -32.09 2.20
N PRO A 2 -30.25 -31.58 2.83
CA PRO A 2 -29.72 -30.26 2.49
C PRO A 2 -29.00 -30.35 1.13
N SER A 3 -29.15 -29.31 0.31
CA SER A 3 -28.62 -29.19 -1.05
C SER A 3 -27.09 -29.21 -1.10
N PRO A 4 -26.46 -29.81 -2.13
CA PRO A 4 -25.02 -29.84 -2.31
C PRO A 4 -24.52 -28.65 -3.16
N ASP A 5 -24.89 -27.42 -2.80
CA ASP A 5 -24.40 -26.21 -3.48
C ASP A 5 -24.04 -25.12 -2.46
N THR A 6 -23.31 -25.51 -1.41
CA THR A 6 -22.42 -24.55 -0.74
C THR A 6 -21.06 -24.81 -1.34
N ASN A 7 -20.77 -24.10 -2.43
CA ASN A 7 -19.43 -24.05 -3.01
C ASN A 7 -18.50 -23.46 -1.95
N ASP A 8 -17.97 -24.33 -1.09
CA ASP A 8 -16.90 -24.08 -0.14
C ASP A 8 -15.57 -23.96 -0.89
N GLN A 9 -15.57 -23.18 -1.97
CA GLN A 9 -14.35 -22.50 -2.40
C GLN A 9 -14.24 -21.32 -1.45
N ALA A 10 -13.55 -21.54 -0.34
CA ALA A 10 -13.07 -20.43 0.48
C ALA A 10 -12.46 -19.42 -0.49
N ALA A 11 -13.13 -18.27 -0.66
CA ALA A 11 -12.62 -17.19 -1.47
C ALA A 11 -11.19 -16.94 -0.97
N PHE A 12 -10.20 -17.22 -1.81
CA PHE A 12 -8.80 -17.09 -1.44
C PHE A 12 -8.49 -15.60 -1.36
N ASP A 13 -8.83 -14.96 -0.24
CA ASP A 13 -8.52 -13.56 -0.02
C ASP A 13 -7.01 -13.43 0.28
N LEU A 14 -6.26 -13.00 -0.72
CA LEU A 14 -4.83 -12.73 -0.64
C LEU A 14 -4.55 -11.27 -0.28
N THR A 15 -5.55 -10.50 0.15
CA THR A 15 -5.35 -9.16 0.70
C THR A 15 -4.37 -9.22 1.86
N ALA A 16 -3.45 -8.26 1.94
CA ALA A 16 -2.35 -8.25 2.91
C ALA A 16 -1.46 -9.51 2.84
N HIS A 17 -1.21 -10.03 1.64
CA HIS A 17 -0.19 -11.05 1.38
C HIS A 17 0.94 -10.50 0.52
N PHE A 18 2.12 -11.08 0.67
CA PHE A 18 3.21 -10.91 -0.29
C PHE A 18 3.10 -11.94 -1.39
N LEU A 19 3.16 -11.48 -2.63
CA LEU A 19 3.49 -12.29 -3.79
C LEU A 19 5.00 -12.22 -4.02
N ILE A 20 5.63 -13.38 -4.09
CA ILE A 20 7.06 -13.53 -4.29
C ILE A 20 7.24 -14.15 -5.66
N ALA A 21 7.90 -13.42 -6.55
CA ALA A 21 8.21 -13.91 -7.88
C ALA A 21 9.14 -15.12 -7.78
N MET A 22 8.84 -16.18 -8.52
CA MET A 22 9.76 -17.31 -8.63
C MET A 22 11.09 -16.89 -9.26
N PRO A 23 12.24 -17.44 -8.82
CA PRO A 23 13.56 -17.07 -9.37
C PRO A 23 13.72 -17.29 -10.88
N GLY A 24 12.89 -18.16 -11.48
CA GLY A 24 12.87 -18.44 -12.92
C GLY A 24 11.81 -17.69 -13.73
N MET A 25 11.19 -16.66 -13.15
CA MET A 25 10.22 -15.81 -13.86
C MET A 25 10.91 -15.07 -15.03
N GLU A 26 10.33 -15.19 -16.23
CA GLU A 26 10.87 -14.57 -17.46
C GLU A 26 10.66 -13.06 -17.53
N ASP A 27 9.65 -12.53 -16.84
CA ASP A 27 9.36 -11.10 -16.83
C ASP A 27 10.38 -10.33 -15.97
N GLU A 28 11.30 -9.59 -16.60
CA GLU A 28 12.31 -8.77 -15.92
C GLU A 28 11.70 -7.70 -14.98
N THR A 29 10.49 -7.23 -15.28
CA THR A 29 9.75 -6.25 -14.48
C THR A 29 9.40 -6.80 -13.11
N PHE A 30 9.11 -8.10 -13.04
CA PHE A 30 8.69 -8.79 -11.82
C PHE A 30 9.68 -9.83 -11.32
N ALA A 31 10.74 -10.14 -12.07
CA ALA A 31 11.79 -11.05 -11.67
C ALA A 31 12.42 -10.57 -10.35
N LYS A 32 12.55 -11.51 -9.41
CA LYS A 32 13.00 -11.27 -8.02
C LYS A 32 12.22 -10.15 -7.30
N SER A 33 10.97 -9.90 -7.67
CA SER A 33 10.14 -8.91 -6.98
C SER A 33 9.36 -9.50 -5.81
N VAL A 34 9.08 -8.65 -4.83
CA VAL A 34 8.11 -8.90 -3.77
C VAL A 34 7.01 -7.87 -3.92
N VAL A 35 5.80 -8.34 -4.20
CA VAL A 35 4.62 -7.49 -4.33
C VAL A 35 3.77 -7.64 -3.09
N TYR A 36 3.42 -6.53 -2.44
CA TYR A 36 2.43 -6.51 -1.39
C TYR A 36 1.04 -6.32 -2.01
N LEU A 37 0.13 -7.27 -1.79
CA LEU A 37 -1.26 -7.17 -2.23
C LEU A 37 -2.04 -6.27 -1.27
N CYS A 38 -2.42 -5.11 -1.77
CA CYS A 38 -3.22 -4.13 -1.06
C CYS A 38 -4.71 -4.51 -1.08
N GLU A 39 -5.15 -5.13 -2.17
CA GLU A 39 -6.53 -5.56 -2.36
C GLU A 39 -6.57 -6.81 -3.24
N HIS A 40 -7.40 -7.77 -2.86
CA HIS A 40 -7.69 -8.96 -3.66
C HIS A 40 -9.19 -9.26 -3.63
N SER A 41 -9.81 -9.31 -4.80
CA SER A 41 -11.20 -9.71 -4.95
C SER A 41 -11.38 -10.59 -6.17
N GLU A 42 -12.56 -11.19 -6.34
CA GLU A 42 -12.89 -11.98 -7.54
C GLU A 42 -12.88 -11.15 -8.84
N ARG A 43 -12.76 -9.82 -8.75
CA ARG A 43 -12.73 -8.91 -9.91
C ARG A 43 -11.32 -8.59 -10.37
N GLY A 44 -10.33 -8.83 -9.51
CA GLY A 44 -8.94 -8.51 -9.76
C GLY A 44 -8.16 -8.29 -8.47
N ALA A 45 -6.89 -7.94 -8.62
CA ALA A 45 -5.99 -7.70 -7.52
C ALA A 45 -5.20 -6.41 -7.75
N LEU A 46 -4.92 -5.68 -6.67
CA LEU A 46 -4.04 -4.52 -6.68
C LEU A 46 -2.88 -4.79 -5.72
N GLY A 47 -1.66 -4.57 -6.20
CA GLY A 47 -0.47 -4.73 -5.39
C GLY A 47 0.62 -3.72 -5.69
N ILE A 48 1.57 -3.59 -4.77
CA ILE A 48 2.70 -2.66 -4.87
C ILE A 48 4.00 -3.43 -4.66
N VAL A 49 4.93 -3.29 -5.59
CA VAL A 49 6.28 -3.86 -5.44
C VAL A 49 7.04 -3.11 -4.34
N ILE A 50 7.50 -3.83 -3.33
CA ILE A 50 8.17 -3.25 -2.15
C ILE A 50 9.69 -3.37 -2.20
N ASN A 51 10.28 -4.07 -3.17
CA ASN A 51 11.73 -4.35 -3.16
C ASN A 51 12.49 -3.79 -4.37
N LYS A 52 11.85 -2.99 -5.22
CA LYS A 52 12.48 -2.33 -6.37
C LYS A 52 12.55 -0.81 -6.13
N PRO A 53 13.64 -0.28 -5.55
CA PRO A 53 13.84 1.16 -5.45
C PRO A 53 14.09 1.76 -6.85
N THR A 54 13.67 3.00 -7.04
CA THR A 54 13.93 3.79 -8.24
C THR A 54 15.11 4.74 -8.03
N GLU A 55 15.54 5.44 -9.09
CA GLU A 55 16.54 6.51 -8.99
C GLU A 55 16.01 7.80 -8.33
N LEU A 56 14.69 7.87 -8.07
CA LEU A 56 14.05 9.00 -7.44
C LEU A 56 14.11 8.86 -5.90
N THR A 57 14.57 9.91 -5.23
CA THR A 57 14.56 10.00 -3.77
C THR A 57 13.35 10.80 -3.28
N LEU A 58 12.92 10.59 -2.04
CA LEU A 58 11.80 11.35 -1.47
C LEU A 58 11.95 12.87 -1.59
N PRO A 59 13.11 13.49 -1.30
CA PRO A 59 13.27 14.94 -1.51
C PRO A 59 13.00 15.39 -2.94
N LYS A 60 13.43 14.60 -3.93
CA LYS A 60 13.18 14.93 -5.35
C LYS A 60 11.71 14.79 -5.71
N LEU A 61 11.00 13.81 -5.12
CA LEU A 61 9.56 13.66 -5.28
C LEU A 61 8.82 14.85 -4.65
N PHE A 62 9.14 15.18 -3.40
CA PHE A 62 8.54 16.31 -2.66
C PHE A 62 8.80 17.66 -3.33
N ALA A 63 9.99 17.87 -3.88
CA ALA A 63 10.30 19.05 -4.68
C ALA A 63 9.45 19.15 -5.95
N LYS A 64 9.07 18.03 -6.58
CA LYS A 64 8.16 18.03 -7.75
C LYS A 64 6.72 18.39 -7.39
N VAL A 65 6.26 18.06 -6.18
CA VAL A 65 4.92 18.43 -5.69
C VAL A 65 4.89 19.75 -4.93
N ASP A 66 6.01 20.49 -4.95
CA ASP A 66 6.20 21.79 -4.30
C ASP A 66 5.96 21.76 -2.77
N LEU A 67 6.48 20.71 -2.12
CA LEU A 67 6.36 20.51 -0.67
C LEU A 67 7.74 20.45 0.01
N PRO A 68 7.94 21.16 1.13
CA PRO A 68 9.18 21.06 1.90
C PRO A 68 9.22 19.76 2.69
N LEU A 69 10.28 18.95 2.56
CA LEU A 69 10.44 17.75 3.39
C LEU A 69 11.27 18.08 4.64
N GLU A 70 10.61 18.40 5.75
CA GLU A 70 11.30 18.75 7.01
C GLU A 70 11.84 17.53 7.76
N ARG A 71 11.29 16.34 7.51
CA ARG A 71 11.74 15.08 8.12
C ARG A 71 13.08 14.63 7.58
N LYS A 72 14.12 14.71 8.42
CA LYS A 72 15.49 14.28 8.10
C LYS A 72 15.61 12.78 7.83
N ASP A 73 14.81 11.97 8.50
CA ASP A 73 14.77 10.52 8.35
C ASP A 73 14.28 10.06 6.97
N LEU A 74 13.51 10.90 6.28
CA LEU A 74 13.00 10.64 4.94
C LEU A 74 13.89 11.23 3.83
N GLN A 75 14.95 11.98 4.16
CA GLN A 75 15.78 12.65 3.14
C GLN A 75 16.62 11.67 2.30
N GLU A 76 16.98 10.52 2.87
CA GLU A 76 17.76 9.49 2.19
C GLU A 76 16.89 8.34 1.67
N ALA A 77 15.59 8.34 1.97
CA ALA A 77 14.70 7.27 1.59
C ALA A 77 14.43 7.27 0.07
N PRO A 78 14.55 6.11 -0.60
CA PRO A 78 14.23 5.97 -2.02
C PRO A 78 12.71 5.87 -2.23
N VAL A 79 12.27 6.28 -3.42
CA VAL A 79 10.92 5.98 -3.93
C VAL A 79 10.95 4.61 -4.59
N PHE A 80 9.94 3.78 -4.35
CA PHE A 80 9.83 2.45 -4.94
C PHE A 80 9.07 2.47 -6.26
N GLY A 81 9.39 1.58 -7.19
CA GLY A 81 8.59 1.38 -8.39
C GLY A 81 7.54 0.33 -8.09
N GLY A 82 6.30 0.74 -7.81
CA GLY A 82 5.23 -0.14 -7.34
C GLY A 82 4.63 -1.04 -8.41
N GLY A 83 4.90 -0.76 -9.68
CA GLY A 83 4.54 -1.60 -10.83
C GLY A 83 4.49 -0.78 -12.13
N PRO A 84 4.14 -1.43 -13.26
CA PRO A 84 4.13 -0.79 -14.58
C PRO A 84 2.91 0.10 -14.82
N LEU A 85 1.85 -0.02 -14.01
CA LEU A 85 0.63 0.76 -14.19
C LEU A 85 0.72 2.07 -13.41
N HIS A 86 0.23 3.16 -14.01
CA HIS A 86 0.13 4.47 -13.38
C HIS A 86 1.42 4.95 -12.70
N THR A 87 2.56 4.81 -13.36
CA THR A 87 3.89 5.19 -12.84
C THR A 87 4.04 6.68 -12.50
N GLU A 88 3.11 7.52 -12.94
CA GLU A 88 3.00 8.94 -12.57
C GLU A 88 2.27 9.18 -11.23
N ARG A 89 1.53 8.19 -10.73
CA ARG A 89 0.77 8.27 -9.47
C ARG A 89 1.58 7.73 -8.30
N GLY A 90 1.59 8.49 -7.21
CA GLY A 90 2.20 8.10 -5.94
C GLY A 90 1.22 7.31 -5.09
N PHE A 91 1.71 6.20 -4.54
CA PHE A 91 1.04 5.38 -3.56
C PHE A 91 1.86 5.43 -2.27
N VAL A 92 1.20 5.68 -1.15
CA VAL A 92 1.83 5.87 0.15
C VAL A 92 1.30 4.80 1.09
N LEU A 93 2.12 3.77 1.33
CA LEU A 93 1.81 2.71 2.28
C LEU A 93 2.36 3.10 3.65
N HIS A 94 1.50 3.15 4.66
CA HIS A 94 1.89 3.51 6.02
C HIS A 94 1.15 2.65 7.05
N GLU A 95 1.63 2.68 8.30
CA GLU A 95 0.88 2.06 9.38
C GLU A 95 -0.31 2.94 9.78
N LYS A 96 -1.42 2.30 10.15
CA LYS A 96 -2.58 2.99 10.68
C LYS A 96 -2.20 3.69 11.98
N GLN A 97 -2.39 5.02 12.03
CA GLN A 97 -2.22 5.77 13.27
C GLN A 97 -3.41 5.49 14.19
N VAL A 98 -3.28 4.49 15.05
CA VAL A 98 -4.22 4.33 16.17
C VAL A 98 -3.99 5.52 17.08
N ALA A 99 -4.96 6.42 17.17
CA ALA A 99 -4.99 7.46 18.19
C ALA A 99 -4.89 6.76 19.55
N THR A 100 -3.68 6.68 20.10
CA THR A 100 -3.47 6.19 21.45
C THR A 100 -4.13 7.25 22.32
N THR A 101 -5.37 6.98 22.71
CA THR A 101 -6.02 7.74 23.77
C THR A 101 -5.20 7.44 25.01
N VAL A 102 -4.21 8.28 25.27
CA VAL A 102 -3.67 8.40 26.61
C VAL A 102 -4.85 8.88 27.44
N THR A 103 -5.44 7.99 28.25
CA THR A 103 -6.41 8.39 29.25
C THR A 103 -5.68 9.25 30.26
N PHE A 104 -5.63 10.55 30.01
CA PHE A 104 -5.19 11.57 30.96
C PHE A 104 -6.27 11.71 32.04
N ALA A 105 -6.39 10.72 32.92
CA ALA A 105 -7.39 10.72 33.99
C ALA A 105 -7.05 11.64 35.18
N ASP A 106 -5.89 12.33 35.21
CA ASP A 106 -5.44 13.00 36.44
C ASP A 106 -4.89 14.43 36.34
N MET A 107 -5.12 15.20 35.27
CA MET A 107 -4.76 16.63 35.31
C MET A 107 -5.84 17.55 34.70
N LYS A 108 -6.42 18.36 35.59
CA LYS A 108 -7.50 19.37 35.42
C LYS A 108 -7.56 20.03 34.03
N ALA A 109 -8.75 19.97 33.46
CA ALA A 109 -9.17 20.74 32.28
C ALA A 109 -8.94 22.25 32.44
N VAL A 110 -8.34 22.86 31.42
CA VAL A 110 -8.44 24.29 31.14
C VAL A 110 -9.24 24.41 29.83
N PRO A 111 -10.38 25.10 29.81
CA PRO A 111 -11.19 25.21 28.61
C PRO A 111 -10.54 26.20 27.64
N LEU A 112 -10.11 25.74 26.48
CA LEU A 112 -9.72 26.62 25.37
C LEU A 112 -10.92 26.74 24.43
N THR A 113 -11.55 27.91 24.44
CA THR A 113 -12.57 28.32 23.48
C THR A 113 -11.95 28.43 22.09
N VAL A 114 -12.43 27.63 21.15
CA VAL A 114 -12.08 27.71 19.72
C VAL A 114 -12.92 28.80 19.07
N PRO A 115 -12.33 29.81 18.38
CA PRO A 115 -13.09 30.75 17.58
C PRO A 115 -13.49 30.10 16.24
N GLU A 116 -14.76 30.24 15.87
CA GLU A 116 -15.33 29.80 14.60
C GLU A 116 -14.71 30.59 13.42
N PRO A 117 -14.26 29.93 12.33
CA PRO A 117 -13.76 30.66 11.16
C PRO A 117 -14.90 31.03 10.20
N ASP A 118 -15.00 32.33 9.93
CA ASP A 118 -15.86 32.94 8.90
C ASP A 118 -15.28 32.75 7.48
N THR A 119 -16.05 32.04 6.67
CA THR A 119 -16.63 32.43 5.37
C THR A 119 -15.74 32.76 4.14
N GLU A 120 -16.12 32.10 3.04
CA GLU A 120 -15.95 32.41 1.60
C GLU A 120 -14.65 32.05 0.86
N ALA A 121 -13.46 32.05 1.48
CA ALA A 121 -12.22 31.70 0.76
C ALA A 121 -11.99 30.18 0.60
N GLU A 122 -12.44 29.37 1.57
CA GLU A 122 -12.30 27.91 1.56
C GLU A 122 -13.12 27.24 0.46
N THR A 123 -14.31 27.78 0.14
CA THR A 123 -15.23 27.21 -0.85
C THR A 123 -14.65 27.17 -2.27
N ALA A 124 -13.76 28.10 -2.64
CA ALA A 124 -13.13 28.13 -3.95
C ALA A 124 -11.92 27.18 -4.07
N LEU A 125 -11.17 27.00 -2.98
CA LEU A 125 -10.06 26.04 -2.91
C LEU A 125 -10.61 24.60 -2.85
N LEU A 126 -11.65 24.37 -2.04
CA LEU A 126 -12.39 23.10 -1.99
C LEU A 126 -13.04 22.75 -3.33
N ALA A 127 -13.51 23.73 -4.12
CA ALA A 127 -14.04 23.48 -5.46
C ALA A 127 -12.96 23.08 -6.48
N LYS A 128 -11.75 23.66 -6.41
CA LYS A 128 -10.61 23.27 -7.26
C LYS A 128 -10.04 21.91 -6.87
N ILE A 129 -10.01 21.61 -5.57
CA ILE A 129 -9.64 20.29 -5.05
C ILE A 129 -10.71 19.25 -5.46
N LYS A 130 -12.01 19.57 -5.38
CA LYS A 130 -13.12 18.71 -5.86
C LYS A 130 -13.04 18.38 -7.34
N ALA A 131 -12.61 19.33 -8.18
CA ALA A 131 -12.49 19.10 -9.61
C ALA A 131 -11.35 18.14 -9.98
N SER A 132 -10.23 18.18 -9.24
CA SER A 132 -9.13 17.22 -9.39
C SER A 132 -9.48 15.86 -8.77
N MET A 133 -10.23 15.87 -7.65
CA MET A 133 -10.78 14.67 -7.01
C MET A 133 -11.76 13.93 -7.91
N SER A 134 -12.51 14.57 -8.81
CA SER A 134 -13.54 13.91 -9.63
C SER A 134 -13.04 12.73 -10.47
N LEU A 135 -11.79 12.76 -10.96
CA LEU A 135 -11.24 11.69 -11.80
C LEU A 135 -10.64 10.56 -10.94
N GLU A 136 -10.15 10.90 -9.75
CA GLU A 136 -9.57 9.96 -8.78
C GLU A 136 -10.64 9.28 -7.95
N GLN A 137 -11.71 10.01 -7.64
CA GLN A 137 -12.94 9.53 -7.04
C GLN A 137 -13.67 8.62 -8.02
N GLN A 138 -13.67 8.86 -9.33
CA GLN A 138 -14.20 7.88 -10.30
C GLN A 138 -13.34 6.60 -10.40
N LEU A 139 -12.01 6.69 -10.24
CA LEU A 139 -11.14 5.51 -10.24
C LEU A 139 -11.28 4.70 -8.94
N MET A 140 -11.39 5.37 -7.79
CA MET A 140 -11.57 4.74 -6.48
C MET A 140 -13.02 4.32 -6.22
N GLU A 141 -14.03 5.02 -6.75
CA GLU A 141 -15.45 4.63 -6.68
C GLU A 141 -15.71 3.46 -7.63
N ALA A 142 -15.00 3.36 -8.76
CA ALA A 142 -14.95 2.11 -9.54
C ALA A 142 -14.25 0.94 -8.80
N LEU A 143 -13.37 1.23 -7.82
CA LEU A 143 -12.78 0.22 -6.93
C LEU A 143 -13.69 -0.07 -5.70
N HIS A 144 -14.42 0.93 -5.19
CA HIS A 144 -15.28 0.85 -3.98
C HIS A 144 -16.73 0.42 -4.25
N GLU A 145 -17.30 0.67 -5.44
CA GLU A 145 -18.71 0.32 -5.75
C GLU A 145 -18.97 -1.19 -5.74
N GLU A 146 -17.92 -2.02 -5.67
CA GLU A 146 -18.05 -3.47 -5.86
C GLU A 146 -17.55 -4.31 -4.68
N ALA A 147 -17.23 -3.64 -3.56
CA ALA A 147 -16.96 -4.25 -2.27
C ALA A 147 -18.11 -3.94 -1.30
N GLY A 148 -18.80 -4.98 -0.84
CA GLY A 148 -19.96 -4.88 0.05
C GLY A 148 -19.67 -4.09 1.32
N GLN A 149 -20.67 -3.31 1.73
CA GLN A 149 -20.68 -2.43 2.89
C GLN A 149 -20.48 -3.18 4.22
N ASP A 150 -19.34 -2.98 4.88
CA ASP A 150 -19.18 -3.13 6.33
C ASP A 150 -17.88 -2.44 6.84
N ALA A 151 -17.99 -1.15 7.25
CA ALA A 151 -17.24 -0.33 8.25
C ALA A 151 -15.67 -0.34 8.34
N PRO A 152 -14.99 0.65 9.00
CA PRO A 152 -15.49 1.84 9.72
C PRO A 152 -14.92 3.20 9.25
N GLU A 153 -15.64 4.25 9.64
CA GLU A 153 -15.23 5.66 9.59
C GLU A 153 -14.00 5.93 10.49
N SER A 154 -12.92 6.42 9.87
CA SER A 154 -12.10 7.58 10.30
C SER A 154 -10.76 7.55 9.52
N THR A 155 -10.81 7.52 8.20
CA THR A 155 -9.60 7.70 7.38
C THR A 155 -9.15 9.14 7.55
N PHE A 156 -7.93 9.32 8.07
CA PHE A 156 -7.34 10.64 8.36
C PHE A 156 -7.03 11.42 7.07
N TYR A 157 -7.06 10.72 5.93
CA TYR A 157 -6.72 11.18 4.60
C TYR A 157 -7.89 10.94 3.64
N ALA A 158 -8.04 11.80 2.65
CA ALA A 158 -9.19 11.87 1.74
C ALA A 158 -9.35 10.62 0.85
N SER A 159 -8.25 9.94 0.50
CA SER A 159 -8.25 8.76 -0.37
C SER A 159 -7.32 7.70 0.19
N SER A 160 -7.86 6.89 1.10
CA SER A 160 -7.09 5.91 1.86
C SER A 160 -7.83 4.58 2.00
N LEU A 161 -7.10 3.48 1.81
CA LEU A 161 -7.57 2.10 1.91
C LEU A 161 -6.90 1.43 3.11
N THR A 162 -7.68 1.04 4.12
CA THR A 162 -7.16 0.30 5.29
C THR A 162 -7.14 -1.20 5.02
N MET A 163 -6.04 -1.87 5.36
CA MET A 163 -5.88 -3.33 5.27
C MET A 163 -6.04 -4.01 6.64
N SER A 164 -6.30 -5.32 6.60
CA SER A 164 -6.53 -6.16 7.80
C SER A 164 -5.28 -6.36 8.67
N ASP A 165 -4.09 -6.04 8.17
CA ASP A 165 -2.81 -6.11 8.88
C ASP A 165 -2.44 -4.82 9.62
N GLY A 166 -3.33 -3.83 9.63
CA GLY A 166 -3.12 -2.53 10.28
C GLY A 166 -2.28 -1.57 9.44
N LEU A 167 -2.05 -1.89 8.16
CA LEU A 167 -1.51 -0.97 7.18
C LEU A 167 -2.61 -0.20 6.48
N GLU A 168 -2.23 0.93 5.91
CA GLU A 168 -3.11 1.83 5.21
C GLU A 168 -2.39 2.37 3.97
N LEU A 169 -3.07 2.30 2.84
CA LEU A 169 -2.58 2.78 1.56
C LEU A 169 -3.31 4.06 1.18
N THR A 170 -2.57 5.16 1.15
CA THR A 170 -3.08 6.47 0.78
C THR A 170 -2.58 6.86 -0.62
N THR A 171 -3.47 7.36 -1.46
CA THR A 171 -3.13 7.93 -2.79
C THR A 171 -3.34 9.43 -2.85
N SER A 172 -3.85 10.04 -1.78
CA SER A 172 -4.09 11.47 -1.69
C SER A 172 -2.80 12.26 -1.42
N LYS A 173 -2.78 13.54 -1.81
CA LYS A 173 -1.65 14.46 -1.56
C LYS A 173 -1.54 14.85 -0.08
N ASP A 174 -2.64 14.79 0.67
CA ASP A 174 -2.71 15.18 2.08
C ASP A 174 -1.71 14.43 2.99
N VAL A 175 -1.43 13.15 2.73
CA VAL A 175 -0.41 12.40 3.47
C VAL A 175 0.99 12.95 3.18
N LEU A 176 1.24 13.40 1.95
CA LEU A 176 2.49 14.07 1.61
C LEU A 176 2.59 15.44 2.30
N ASP A 177 1.50 16.21 2.36
CA ASP A 177 1.44 17.47 3.10
C ASP A 177 1.69 17.26 4.61
N ALA A 178 1.12 16.19 5.18
CA ALA A 178 1.31 15.81 6.57
C ALA A 178 2.78 15.42 6.84
N LEU A 179 3.38 14.59 5.99
CA LEU A 179 4.79 14.20 6.06
C LEU A 179 5.74 15.39 5.86
N SER A 180 5.36 16.32 4.99
CA SER A 180 6.08 17.57 4.70
C SER A 180 6.20 18.43 5.96
N SER A 181 5.09 18.61 6.68
CA SER A 181 4.99 19.43 7.89
C SER A 181 5.64 18.77 9.13
N GLY A 182 6.34 17.66 8.97
CA GLY A 182 6.89 16.85 10.06
C GLY A 182 5.85 16.04 10.85
N GLY A 183 4.58 16.09 10.44
CA GLY A 183 3.50 15.24 10.93
C GLY A 183 3.39 13.91 10.19
N GLY A 184 2.30 13.18 10.43
CA GLY A 184 1.99 11.94 9.72
C GLY A 184 2.64 10.67 10.29
N PRO A 185 2.52 9.54 9.57
CA PRO A 185 2.91 8.23 10.07
C PRO A 185 4.42 8.09 10.19
N ARG A 186 4.90 7.46 11.28
CA ARG A 186 6.34 7.28 11.52
C ARG A 186 6.96 6.34 10.48
N ARG A 187 6.26 5.28 10.11
CA ARG A 187 6.69 4.30 9.11
C ARG A 187 5.86 4.49 7.84
N VAL A 188 6.56 4.82 6.75
CA VAL A 188 5.96 5.07 5.45
C VAL A 188 6.84 4.51 4.35
N LEU A 189 6.21 3.95 3.34
CA LEU A 189 6.81 3.50 2.08
C LEU A 189 6.07 4.21 0.96
N ILE A 190 6.81 4.93 0.12
CA ILE A 190 6.25 5.63 -1.03
C ILE A 190 6.68 4.91 -2.29
N SER A 191 5.70 4.52 -3.10
CA SER A 191 5.91 3.92 -4.41
C SER A 191 5.25 4.74 -5.52
N LEU A 192 5.78 4.63 -6.73
CA LEU A 192 5.20 5.17 -7.95
C LEU A 192 4.65 4.03 -8.80
N GLY A 193 3.38 4.15 -9.18
CA GLY A 193 2.65 3.10 -9.86
C GLY A 193 2.28 1.92 -8.97
N HIS A 194 1.54 0.99 -9.56
CA HIS A 194 1.11 -0.24 -8.93
C HIS A 194 1.13 -1.39 -9.94
N ALA A 195 1.09 -2.61 -9.41
CA ALA A 195 0.76 -3.81 -10.15
C ALA A 195 -0.75 -4.05 -10.05
N GLY A 196 -1.34 -4.50 -11.14
CA GLY A 196 -2.77 -4.82 -11.21
C GLY A 196 -2.94 -6.14 -11.94
N TRP A 197 -3.82 -6.99 -11.42
CA TRP A 197 -4.22 -8.24 -12.04
C TRP A 197 -5.70 -8.15 -12.41
N ALA A 198 -6.01 -8.61 -13.62
CA ALA A 198 -7.40 -8.78 -14.03
C ALA A 198 -8.05 -9.95 -13.28
N LYS A 199 -9.39 -10.01 -13.33
CA LYS A 199 -10.20 -11.11 -12.82
C LYS A 199 -9.62 -12.49 -13.21
N GLY A 200 -9.29 -13.32 -12.24
CA GLY A 200 -8.80 -14.68 -12.47
C GLY A 200 -7.34 -14.76 -12.95
N GLN A 201 -6.68 -13.63 -13.21
CA GLN A 201 -5.31 -13.62 -13.72
C GLN A 201 -4.33 -14.02 -12.62
N LEU A 202 -4.47 -13.44 -11.43
CA LEU A 202 -3.59 -13.77 -10.31
C LEU A 202 -3.70 -15.25 -9.95
N GLU A 203 -4.92 -15.78 -9.90
CA GLU A 203 -5.20 -17.19 -9.61
C GLU A 203 -4.61 -18.12 -10.68
N SER A 204 -4.66 -17.72 -11.95
CA SER A 204 -4.00 -18.44 -13.05
C SER A 204 -2.47 -18.44 -12.86
N GLU A 205 -1.88 -17.30 -12.53
CA GLU A 205 -0.44 -17.19 -12.30
C GLU A 205 0.02 -17.93 -11.03
N LEU A 206 -0.82 -18.02 -9.99
CA LEU A 206 -0.59 -18.89 -8.84
C LEU A 206 -0.68 -20.37 -9.22
N ALA A 207 -1.66 -20.76 -10.05
CA ALA A 207 -1.82 -22.14 -10.51
C ALA A 207 -0.65 -22.59 -11.40
N GLU A 208 -0.06 -21.67 -12.16
CA GLU A 208 1.15 -21.90 -12.95
C GLU A 208 2.43 -21.92 -12.10
N ASN A 209 2.34 -21.65 -10.80
CA ASN A 209 3.46 -21.49 -9.88
C ASN A 209 4.42 -20.36 -10.32
N THR A 210 3.89 -19.30 -10.92
CA THR A 210 4.66 -18.11 -11.28
C THR A 210 4.91 -17.26 -10.03
N TRP A 211 3.94 -17.21 -9.12
CA TRP A 211 4.03 -16.54 -7.82
C TRP A 211 3.88 -17.51 -6.66
N LEU A 212 4.67 -17.28 -5.62
CA LEU A 212 4.45 -17.82 -4.29
C LEU A 212 3.75 -16.76 -3.44
N HIS A 213 2.86 -17.15 -2.52
CA HIS A 213 2.17 -16.18 -1.66
C HIS A 213 2.42 -16.49 -0.18
N VAL A 214 2.61 -15.46 0.65
CA VAL A 214 2.75 -15.58 2.11
C VAL A 214 2.07 -14.42 2.80
N LYS A 215 1.58 -14.60 4.03
CA LYS A 215 0.99 -13.50 4.79
C LYS A 215 1.99 -12.36 4.95
N ALA A 216 1.54 -11.14 4.69
CA ALA A 216 2.40 -9.97 4.81
C ALA A 216 2.82 -9.72 6.26
N SER A 217 4.01 -9.18 6.42
CA SER A 217 4.59 -8.80 7.71
C SER A 217 5.17 -7.41 7.58
N SER A 218 4.72 -6.48 8.42
CA SER A 218 5.17 -5.07 8.40
C SER A 218 6.68 -4.93 8.60
N GLU A 219 7.31 -5.84 9.35
CA GLU A 219 8.77 -5.90 9.52
C GLU A 219 9.54 -6.12 8.20
N VAL A 220 8.94 -6.83 7.24
CA VAL A 220 9.56 -7.02 5.90
C VAL A 220 9.42 -5.74 5.07
N ILE A 221 8.36 -4.97 5.27
CA ILE A 221 8.05 -3.75 4.51
C ILE A 221 8.86 -2.55 5.02
N PHE A 222 9.03 -2.40 6.32
CA PHE A 222 9.64 -1.21 6.92
C PHE A 222 11.04 -1.44 7.48
N ASP A 223 11.26 -2.55 8.19
CA ASP A 223 12.50 -2.78 8.94
C ASP A 223 13.57 -3.53 8.12
N THR A 224 13.16 -4.23 7.06
CA THR A 224 14.07 -5.05 6.25
C THR A 224 14.66 -4.27 5.06
N PRO A 225 16.00 -4.30 4.88
CA PRO A 225 16.65 -3.70 3.71
C PRO A 225 16.11 -4.28 2.40
N VAL A 226 15.96 -3.43 1.37
CA VAL A 226 15.32 -3.79 0.10
C VAL A 226 15.91 -5.03 -0.57
N SER A 227 17.23 -5.22 -0.47
CA SER A 227 17.96 -6.39 -0.99
C SER A 227 17.61 -7.69 -0.28
N GLU A 228 17.24 -7.62 1.00
CA GLU A 228 16.93 -8.77 1.84
C GLU A 228 15.43 -9.09 1.89
N ARG A 229 14.56 -8.17 1.45
CA ARG A 229 13.09 -8.36 1.49
C ARG A 229 12.67 -9.63 0.76
N TYR A 230 13.28 -9.91 -0.39
CA TYR A 230 13.00 -11.11 -1.17
C TYR A 230 13.37 -12.39 -0.40
N THR A 231 14.60 -12.46 0.12
CA THR A 231 15.07 -13.62 0.88
C THR A 231 14.29 -13.81 2.18
N LYS A 232 13.95 -12.73 2.89
CA LYS A 232 13.11 -12.80 4.10
C LYS A 232 11.70 -13.27 3.78
N ALA A 233 11.09 -12.77 2.71
CA ALA A 233 9.76 -13.20 2.29
C ALA A 233 9.74 -14.70 1.94
N LEU A 234 10.76 -15.21 1.23
CA LEU A 234 10.94 -16.65 1.03
C LEU A 234 11.13 -17.40 2.34
N GLY A 235 11.90 -16.84 3.28
CA GLY A 235 12.10 -17.40 4.61
C GLY A 235 10.81 -17.53 5.43
N LEU A 236 9.84 -16.63 5.25
CA LEU A 236 8.51 -16.74 5.88
C LEU A 236 7.73 -17.97 5.39
N LEU A 237 7.97 -18.41 4.17
CA LEU A 237 7.44 -19.67 3.64
C LEU A 237 8.20 -20.91 4.15
N GLY A 238 9.28 -20.71 4.92
CA GLY A 238 10.23 -21.77 5.24
C GLY A 238 11.06 -22.21 4.03
N LEU A 239 11.03 -21.45 2.93
CA LEU A 239 11.75 -21.75 1.70
C LEU A 239 13.07 -20.98 1.64
N GLN A 240 14.03 -21.53 0.91
CA GLN A 240 15.33 -20.93 0.65
C GLN A 240 15.48 -20.80 -0.86
N GLU A 241 16.10 -19.70 -1.34
CA GLU A 241 16.25 -19.40 -2.78
C GLU A 241 16.88 -20.57 -3.57
N TRP A 242 17.84 -21.28 -2.97
CA TRP A 242 18.50 -22.44 -3.58
C TRP A 242 17.63 -23.70 -3.68
N MET A 243 16.55 -23.83 -2.88
CA MET A 243 15.62 -24.96 -2.99
C MET A 243 14.66 -24.80 -4.18
N ILE A 244 14.57 -23.59 -4.73
CA ILE A 244 13.60 -23.20 -5.75
C ILE A 244 14.28 -22.93 -7.10
N SER A 245 15.59 -22.65 -7.09
CA SER A 245 16.39 -22.51 -8.31
C SER A 245 16.58 -23.88 -8.98
N ARG A 246 16.03 -24.06 -10.19
CA ARG A 246 16.13 -25.30 -10.98
C ARG A 246 17.55 -25.61 -11.49
N ASP A 247 18.54 -24.76 -11.21
CA ASP A 247 19.94 -25.03 -11.55
C ASP A 247 20.63 -25.81 -10.41
N VAL A 248 20.21 -27.07 -10.24
CA VAL A 248 21.04 -28.09 -9.62
C VAL A 248 22.02 -28.53 -10.70
N GLY A 249 23.24 -28.00 -10.64
CA GLY A 249 24.35 -28.41 -11.49
C GLY A 249 24.46 -29.93 -11.56
N ARG A 250 24.25 -30.48 -12.75
CA ARG A 250 24.66 -31.85 -13.08
C ARG A 250 26.19 -31.87 -13.12
N ALA A 251 26.80 -32.48 -12.11
CA ALA A 251 28.20 -32.90 -12.12
C ALA A 251 28.37 -34.20 -12.92
#